data_AF-A0A7X4CAJ6-F1
#
_entry.id   AF-A0A7X4CAJ6-F1
#
_cell.length_a   1.000
_cell.length_b   1.000
_cell.length_c   1.000
_cell.angle_alpha   90.00
_cell.angle_beta   90.00
_cell.angle_gamma   90.00
#
_symmetry.space_group_name_H-M   'P 1'
#
loop_
_entity.id
_entity.type
_entity.pdbx_description
1 polymer ?
#
loop_
_entity_poly.entity_id
_entity_poly.type
_entity_poly.pdbx_seq_one_letter_code
_entity_poly.pdbx_strand_id
1 'polypeptide(L)'
;MSANEAKWKANQEKVAFLKQFPGLLGSWDEATGRTVTSVTAIEQSDAKVLMFDNGTFAIVPPPAPEPKQLRDGIEAAEARLRDLYPEAYREYEALAQRDREATRTARMENILGAIHNNLDDIPELKDRIRSLVKQWNS
;
A
#
# COMPACT_ATOMS: atom_id res chain seq x y z
N MET A 1 -11.38 -37.16 -28.96
CA MET A 1 -11.64 -36.00 -28.09
C MET A 1 -13.10 -36.01 -27.69
N SER A 2 -13.39 -35.87 -26.40
CA SER A 2 -14.75 -35.72 -25.91
C SER A 2 -15.30 -34.32 -26.23
N ALA A 3 -16.63 -34.17 -26.26
CA ALA A 3 -17.26 -32.86 -26.43
C ALA A 3 -16.85 -31.85 -25.33
N ASN A 4 -16.57 -32.35 -24.11
CA ASN A 4 -16.09 -31.54 -23.00
C ASN A 4 -14.65 -31.05 -23.22
N GLU A 5 -13.77 -31.88 -23.76
CA GLU A 5 -12.40 -31.48 -24.12
C GLU A 5 -12.40 -30.42 -25.23
N ALA A 6 -13.24 -30.59 -26.25
CA ALA A 6 -13.37 -29.62 -27.33
C ALA A 6 -13.88 -28.26 -26.82
N LYS A 7 -14.90 -28.27 -25.96
CA LYS A 7 -15.44 -27.05 -25.33
C LYS A 7 -14.39 -26.36 -24.45
N TRP A 8 -13.65 -27.13 -23.66
CA TRP A 8 -12.59 -26.60 -22.80
C TRP A 8 -11.47 -25.95 -23.62
N LYS A 9 -11.00 -26.63 -24.68
CA LYS A 9 -9.97 -26.10 -25.59
C LYS A 9 -10.43 -24.82 -26.29
N ALA A 10 -11.65 -24.79 -26.83
CA ALA A 10 -12.22 -23.60 -27.45
C ALA A 10 -12.32 -22.43 -26.46
N ASN A 11 -12.66 -22.69 -25.19
CA ASN A 11 -12.68 -21.66 -24.16
C ASN A 11 -11.28 -21.14 -23.82
N GLN A 12 -10.27 -22.01 -23.79
CA GLN A 12 -8.87 -21.59 -23.59
C GLN A 12 -8.37 -20.71 -24.72
N GLU A 13 -8.60 -21.11 -25.98
CA GLU A 13 -8.21 -20.33 -27.16
C GLU A 13 -8.87 -18.94 -27.15
N LYS A 14 -10.17 -18.88 -26.84
CA LYS A 14 -10.91 -17.63 -26.67
C LYS A 14 -10.30 -16.74 -25.58
N VAL A 15 -10.01 -17.30 -24.40
CA VAL A 15 -9.42 -16.54 -23.28
C VAL A 15 -8.01 -16.07 -23.63
N ALA A 16 -7.21 -16.89 -24.31
CA ALA A 16 -5.87 -16.52 -24.76
C ALA A 16 -5.91 -15.33 -25.73
N PHE A 17 -6.82 -15.35 -26.70
CA PHE A 17 -7.05 -14.22 -27.60
C PHE A 17 -7.47 -12.95 -26.85
N LEU A 18 -8.40 -13.05 -25.89
CA LEU A 18 -8.85 -11.90 -25.09
C LEU A 18 -7.72 -11.26 -24.26
N LYS A 19 -6.76 -12.06 -23.78
CA LYS A 19 -5.57 -11.54 -23.07
C LYS A 19 -4.60 -10.78 -23.97
N GLN A 20 -4.70 -10.97 -25.29
CA GLN A 20 -3.89 -10.32 -26.30
C GLN A 20 -4.73 -9.40 -27.19
N PHE A 21 -5.90 -8.99 -26.69
CA PHE A 21 -6.84 -8.21 -27.49
C PHE A 21 -6.16 -6.91 -27.95
N PRO A 22 -6.23 -6.56 -29.25
CA PRO A 22 -5.60 -5.34 -29.76
C PRO A 22 -6.03 -4.11 -28.97
N GLY A 23 -5.05 -3.37 -28.45
CA GLY A 23 -5.28 -2.17 -27.64
C GLY A 23 -5.38 -2.42 -26.14
N LEU A 24 -5.45 -3.67 -25.65
CA LEU A 24 -5.31 -3.94 -24.22
C LEU A 24 -3.88 -3.63 -23.78
N LEU A 25 -3.71 -2.80 -22.75
CA LEU A 25 -2.38 -2.50 -22.19
C LEU A 25 -1.73 -3.76 -21.61
N GLY A 26 -0.48 -4.01 -22.01
CA GLY A 26 0.34 -5.08 -21.41
C GLY A 26 0.99 -4.66 -20.09
N SER A 27 1.22 -3.36 -19.91
CA SER A 27 1.82 -2.74 -18.73
C SER A 27 1.29 -1.32 -18.50
N TRP A 28 1.38 -0.84 -17.26
CA TRP A 28 0.99 0.53 -16.93
C TRP A 28 1.92 1.59 -17.53
N ASP A 29 3.16 1.24 -17.85
CA ASP A 29 4.13 2.15 -18.46
C ASP A 29 3.67 2.63 -19.85
N GLU A 30 2.93 1.78 -20.58
CA GLU A 30 2.32 2.11 -21.88
C GLU A 30 1.24 3.21 -21.77
N ALA A 31 0.68 3.43 -20.58
CA ALA A 31 -0.27 4.52 -20.32
C ALA A 31 0.42 5.87 -20.10
N THR A 32 1.75 5.92 -20.00
CA THR A 32 2.48 7.16 -19.73
C THR A 32 2.25 8.20 -20.81
N GLY A 33 1.82 9.41 -20.41
CA GLY A 33 1.52 10.51 -21.32
C GLY A 33 0.19 10.36 -22.07
N ARG A 34 -0.58 9.29 -21.81
CA ARG A 34 -1.92 9.09 -22.38
C ARG A 34 -2.98 9.78 -21.54
N THR A 35 -3.98 10.33 -22.22
CA THR A 35 -5.14 10.92 -21.56
C THR A 35 -6.26 9.89 -21.49
N VAL A 36 -6.87 9.73 -20.32
CA VAL A 36 -8.10 8.94 -20.18
C VAL A 36 -9.26 9.72 -20.84
N THR A 37 -9.91 9.10 -21.81
CA THR A 37 -11.03 9.70 -22.57
C THR A 37 -12.39 9.23 -22.09
N SER A 38 -12.49 8.01 -21.54
CA SER A 38 -13.72 7.52 -20.93
C SER A 38 -13.48 6.46 -19.86
N VAL A 39 -14.47 6.34 -18.97
CA VAL A 39 -14.54 5.31 -17.93
C VAL A 39 -15.86 4.58 -18.07
N THR A 40 -15.83 3.31 -18.47
CA THR A 40 -17.03 2.51 -18.77
C THR A 40 -17.24 1.43 -17.71
N ALA A 41 -18.49 1.27 -17.27
CA ALA A 41 -18.88 0.20 -16.36
C ALA A 41 -18.87 -1.17 -17.06
N ILE A 42 -18.41 -2.20 -16.36
CA ILE A 42 -18.55 -3.59 -16.78
C ILE A 42 -19.80 -4.15 -16.09
N GLU A 43 -20.71 -4.72 -16.87
CA GLU A 43 -21.91 -5.35 -16.31
C GLU A 43 -21.50 -6.51 -15.38
N GLN A 44 -22.11 -6.58 -14.19
CA GLN A 44 -21.80 -7.59 -13.16
C GLN A 44 -20.37 -7.55 -12.58
N SER A 45 -19.65 -6.43 -12.71
CA SER A 45 -18.34 -6.24 -12.08
C SER A 45 -18.15 -4.82 -11.56
N ASP A 46 -17.45 -4.69 -10.43
CA ASP A 46 -17.03 -3.39 -9.90
C ASP A 46 -15.81 -2.81 -10.65
N ALA A 47 -15.18 -3.63 -11.49
CA ALA A 47 -14.12 -3.17 -12.38
C ALA A 47 -14.66 -2.21 -13.45
N LYS A 48 -13.79 -1.34 -13.94
CA LYS A 48 -14.09 -0.36 -15.00
C LYS A 48 -13.14 -0.52 -16.16
N VAL A 49 -13.57 -0.13 -17.36
CA VAL A 49 -12.71 0.02 -18.52
C VAL A 49 -12.27 1.47 -18.62
N LEU A 50 -10.97 1.72 -18.60
CA LEU A 50 -10.38 3.02 -18.94
C LEU A 50 -10.01 3.01 -20.42
N MET A 51 -10.54 3.96 -21.18
CA MET A 51 -10.15 4.20 -22.58
C MET A 51 -9.14 5.34 -22.65
N PHE A 52 -8.12 5.20 -23.48
CA PHE A 52 -7.11 6.22 -23.73
C PHE A 52 -7.30 6.88 -25.11
N ASP A 53 -6.71 8.06 -25.28
CA ASP A 53 -6.80 8.88 -26.51
C ASP A 53 -6.33 8.20 -27.81
N ASN A 54 -5.44 7.23 -27.71
CA ASN A 54 -4.88 6.46 -28.82
C ASN A 54 -5.65 5.17 -29.12
N GLY A 55 -6.80 4.96 -28.48
CA GLY A 55 -7.62 3.75 -28.65
C GLY A 55 -7.11 2.52 -27.89
N THR A 56 -6.10 2.67 -27.01
CA THR A 56 -5.77 1.61 -26.05
C THR A 56 -6.69 1.67 -24.83
N PHE A 57 -6.75 0.59 -24.06
CA PHE A 57 -7.58 0.50 -22.87
C PHE A 57 -6.99 -0.41 -21.80
N ALA A 58 -7.46 -0.23 -20.56
CA ALA A 58 -7.15 -1.09 -19.43
C ALA A 58 -8.41 -1.41 -18.63
N ILE A 59 -8.46 -2.60 -18.02
CA ILE A 59 -9.49 -2.97 -17.06
C ILE A 59 -8.92 -2.73 -15.67
N VAL A 60 -9.51 -1.81 -14.91
CA VAL A 60 -9.05 -1.44 -13.56
C VAL A 60 -10.00 -1.97 -12.49
N PRO A 61 -9.47 -2.51 -11.38
CA PRO A 61 -10.29 -2.84 -10.22
C PRO A 61 -10.84 -1.56 -9.57
N PRO A 62 -11.88 -1.66 -8.74
CA PRO A 62 -12.37 -0.52 -7.96
C PRO A 62 -11.27 0.00 -7.02
N PRO A 63 -11.24 1.33 -6.76
CA PRO A 63 -10.27 1.91 -5.82
C PRO A 63 -10.64 1.51 -4.39
N ALA A 64 -9.99 0.47 -3.87
CA ALA A 64 -10.06 0.06 -2.47
C ALA A 64 -8.65 -0.24 -1.92
N PRO A 65 -7.74 0.76 -1.90
CA PRO A 65 -6.38 0.52 -1.44
C PRO A 65 -6.36 0.23 0.07
N GLU A 66 -5.61 -0.80 0.47
CA GLU A 66 -5.31 -1.03 1.88
C GLU A 66 -4.49 0.12 2.48
N PRO A 67 -4.51 0.35 3.81
CA PRO A 67 -3.83 1.49 4.43
C PRO A 67 -2.36 1.65 4.04
N LYS A 68 -1.62 0.53 3.93
CA LYS A 68 -0.22 0.55 3.47
C LYS A 68 -0.10 1.02 2.03
N GLN A 69 -0.92 0.47 1.13
CA GLN A 69 -0.93 0.83 -0.29
C GLN A 69 -1.36 2.29 -0.50
N LEU A 70 -2.31 2.78 0.30
CA LEU A 70 -2.73 4.18 0.27
C LEU A 70 -1.56 5.10 0.64
N ARG A 71 -0.85 4.80 1.73
CA ARG A 71 0.33 5.57 2.15
C ARG A 71 1.41 5.54 1.07
N ASP A 72 1.83 4.35 0.66
CA ASP A 72 2.93 4.17 -0.30
C ASP A 72 2.58 4.85 -1.65
N GLY A 73 1.30 4.85 -2.04
CA GLY A 73 0.82 5.53 -3.24
C GLY A 73 0.84 7.06 -3.14
N ILE A 74 0.47 7.63 -2.00
CA ILE A 74 0.54 9.08 -1.75
C ILE A 74 2.01 9.53 -1.75
N GLU A 75 2.89 8.82 -1.05
CA GLU A 75 4.33 9.09 -1.02
C GLU A 75 4.96 9.01 -2.42
N ALA A 76 4.64 7.98 -3.21
CA ALA A 76 5.15 7.84 -4.58
C ALA A 76 4.70 8.97 -5.52
N ALA A 77 3.54 9.59 -5.26
CA ALA A 77 2.98 10.67 -6.06
C ALA A 77 3.32 12.08 -5.52
N GLU A 78 4.09 12.18 -4.44
CA GLU A 78 4.38 13.41 -3.71
C GLU A 78 4.88 14.55 -4.63
N ALA A 79 5.84 14.25 -5.51
CA ALA A 79 6.44 15.24 -6.40
C ALA A 79 5.43 15.95 -7.32
N ARG A 80 4.26 15.33 -7.57
CA ARG A 80 3.17 15.93 -8.35
C ARG A 80 2.04 16.47 -7.48
N LEU A 81 1.78 15.83 -6.35
CA LEU A 81 0.61 16.14 -5.53
C LEU A 81 0.88 17.21 -4.47
N ARG A 82 2.12 17.38 -4.02
CA ARG A 82 2.45 18.31 -2.92
C ARG A 82 2.14 19.76 -3.28
N ASP A 83 2.44 20.17 -4.50
CA ASP A 83 2.14 21.52 -4.98
C ASP A 83 0.64 21.76 -5.16
N LEU A 84 -0.12 20.70 -5.48
CA LEU A 84 -1.57 20.77 -5.66
C LEU A 84 -2.32 20.74 -4.32
N TYR A 85 -1.78 20.04 -3.33
CA TYR A 85 -2.43 19.78 -2.03
C TYR A 85 -1.51 20.04 -0.83
N PRO A 86 -0.91 21.24 -0.71
CA PRO A 86 0.12 21.50 0.29
C PRO A 86 -0.38 21.35 1.73
N GLU A 87 -1.61 21.77 2.02
CA GLU A 87 -2.18 21.65 3.37
C GLU A 87 -2.46 20.20 3.77
N ALA A 88 -2.87 19.35 2.83
CA ALA A 88 -3.08 17.93 3.09
C ALA A 88 -1.78 17.22 3.48
N TYR A 89 -0.66 17.57 2.82
CA TYR A 89 0.65 17.04 3.20
C TYR A 89 1.13 17.54 4.56
N ARG A 90 0.91 18.83 4.90
CA ARG A 90 1.24 19.34 6.24
C ARG A 90 0.45 18.64 7.33
N GLU A 91 -0.85 18.41 7.11
CA GLU A 91 -1.68 17.66 8.04
C GLU A 91 -1.20 16.22 8.18
N TYR A 92 -0.91 15.56 7.06
CA TYR A 92 -0.38 14.20 7.06
C TYR A 92 0.95 14.09 7.83
N GLU A 93 1.88 15.02 7.61
CA GLU A 93 3.15 15.07 8.34
C GLU A 93 2.96 15.29 9.85
N ALA A 94 2.04 16.18 10.23
CA ALA A 94 1.70 16.40 11.63
C ALA A 94 1.11 15.14 12.29
N LEU A 95 0.24 14.42 11.58
CA LEU A 95 -0.31 13.15 12.05
C LEU A 95 0.77 12.07 12.17
N ALA A 96 1.64 11.94 11.17
CA ALA A 96 2.76 10.99 11.19
C ALA A 96 3.76 11.29 12.31
N GLN A 97 3.98 12.57 12.64
CA GLN A 97 4.81 12.94 13.79
C GLN A 97 4.16 12.53 15.12
N ARG A 98 2.86 12.79 15.30
CA ARG A 98 2.13 12.38 16.51
C ARG A 98 2.13 10.88 16.70
N ASP A 99 1.93 10.10 15.63
CA ASP A 99 1.98 8.64 15.67
C ASP A 99 3.35 8.11 16.08
N ARG A 100 4.43 8.70 15.56
CA ARG A 100 5.81 8.36 15.95
C ARG A 100 6.07 8.64 17.43
N GLU A 101 5.61 9.79 17.92
CA GLU A 101 5.75 10.18 19.34
C GLU A 101 4.96 9.24 20.26
N ALA A 102 3.71 8.92 19.89
CA ALA A 102 2.88 7.97 20.61
C ALA A 102 3.52 6.57 20.64
N THR A 103 4.01 6.09 19.49
CA THR A 103 4.71 4.80 19.39
C THR A 103 5.96 4.76 20.27
N ARG A 104 6.76 5.83 20.28
CA ARG A 104 7.95 5.94 21.14
C ARG A 104 7.58 5.88 22.62
N THR A 105 6.52 6.60 23.01
CA THR A 105 6.02 6.63 24.39
C THR A 105 5.53 5.26 24.83
N ALA A 106 4.67 4.62 24.04
CA ALA A 106 4.17 3.27 24.31
C ALA A 106 5.31 2.24 24.44
N ARG A 107 6.34 2.32 23.58
CA ARG A 107 7.53 1.45 23.69
C ARG A 107 8.29 1.68 25.00
N MET A 108 8.45 2.93 25.41
CA MET A 108 9.10 3.26 26.69
C MET A 108 8.33 2.68 27.87
N GLU A 109 7.02 2.88 27.91
CA GLU A 109 6.14 2.35 28.96
C GLU A 109 6.20 0.83 29.03
N ASN A 110 6.18 0.15 27.88
CA ASN A 110 6.33 -1.31 27.82
C ASN A 110 7.67 -1.79 28.39
N ILE A 111 8.77 -1.10 28.07
CA ILE A 111 10.10 -1.42 28.62
C ILE A 111 10.13 -1.22 30.13
N LEU A 112 9.59 -0.09 30.62
CA LEU A 112 9.55 0.21 32.05
C LEU A 112 8.68 -0.81 32.81
N GLY A 113 7.53 -1.18 32.25
CA GLY A 113 6.66 -2.22 32.80
C GLY A 113 7.37 -3.58 32.83
N ALA A 114 8.06 -3.95 31.74
CA ALA A 114 8.84 -5.19 31.69
C ALA A 114 9.97 -5.20 32.73
N ILE A 115 10.67 -4.09 32.91
CA ILE A 115 11.67 -3.96 33.97
C ILE A 115 11.01 -4.14 35.33
N HIS A 116 9.95 -3.37 35.61
CA HIS A 116 9.28 -3.38 36.91
C HIS A 116 8.80 -4.79 37.31
N ASN A 117 8.14 -5.49 36.37
CA ASN A 117 7.58 -6.82 36.62
C ASN A 117 8.65 -7.90 36.87
N ASN A 118 9.89 -7.69 36.44
CA ASN A 118 10.97 -8.67 36.58
C ASN A 118 11.99 -8.30 37.67
N LEU A 119 11.84 -7.16 38.34
CA LEU A 119 12.83 -6.69 39.32
C LEU A 119 12.93 -7.57 40.57
N ASP A 120 11.82 -8.18 40.98
CA ASP A 120 11.78 -9.03 42.18
C ASP A 120 12.33 -10.44 41.89
N ASP A 121 12.07 -10.96 40.68
CA ASP A 121 12.51 -12.28 40.24
C ASP A 121 13.95 -12.29 39.70
N ILE A 122 14.49 -11.14 39.29
CA ILE A 122 15.85 -10.99 38.74
C ILE A 122 16.61 -9.88 39.48
N PRO A 123 17.16 -10.15 40.68
CA PRO A 123 17.88 -9.15 41.47
C PRO A 123 19.07 -8.51 40.74
N GLU A 124 19.76 -9.26 39.86
CA GLU A 124 20.89 -8.77 39.06
C GLU A 124 20.48 -7.67 38.09
N LEU A 125 19.21 -7.66 37.64
CA LEU A 125 18.66 -6.61 36.77
C LEU A 125 18.69 -5.26 37.48
N LYS A 126 18.31 -5.24 38.76
CA LYS A 126 18.32 -4.03 39.60
C LYS A 126 19.73 -3.45 39.76
N ASP A 127 20.70 -4.31 40.02
CA ASP A 127 22.10 -3.89 40.18
C ASP A 127 22.70 -3.41 38.85
N ARG A 128 22.35 -4.07 37.74
CA ARG A 128 22.78 -3.63 36.40
C ARG A 128 22.18 -2.28 36.03
N ILE A 129 20.89 -2.04 36.30
CA ILE A 129 20.26 -0.73 36.09
C ILE A 129 20.94 0.35 36.93
N ARG A 130 21.22 0.07 38.21
CA ARG A 130 21.95 1.00 39.09
C ARG A 130 23.34 1.34 38.55
N SER A 131 24.04 0.35 37.99
CA SER A 131 25.34 0.56 37.34
C SER A 131 25.23 1.47 36.10
N LEU A 132 24.23 1.25 35.24
CA LEU A 132 23.97 2.09 34.06
C LEU A 132 23.68 3.54 34.45
N VAL A 133 22.84 3.77 35.47
CA VAL A 133 22.53 5.14 35.96
C VAL A 133 23.79 5.85 36.47
N LYS A 134 24.69 5.14 37.14
CA LYS A 134 25.98 5.73 37.58
C LYS A 134 26.84 6.15 36.38
N GLN A 135 26.89 5.34 35.32
CA GLN A 135 27.63 5.65 34.10
C GLN A 135 27.06 6.86 33.35
N TRP A 136 25.74 7.08 33.37
CA TRP A 136 25.12 8.25 32.72
C TRP A 136 25.43 9.57 33.43
N ASN A 137 25.68 9.53 34.73
CA ASN A 137 26.01 10.70 35.55
C ASN A 137 27.53 10.94 35.69
N SER A 138 28.33 10.19 34.94
CA SER A 138 29.80 10.31 34.87
C SER A 138 30.21 11.03 33.59
#